data_AF-V9LAH5-F1
#
_entry.id   AF-V9LAH5-F1
#
_cell.length_a   1.000
_cell.length_b   1.000
_cell.length_c   1.000
_cell.angle_alpha   90.00
_cell.angle_beta   90.00
_cell.angle_gamma   90.00
#
_symmetry.space_group_name_H-M   'P 1'
#
loop_
_entity.id
_entity.type
_entity.pdbx_description
1 polymer ?
#
loop_
_entity_poly.entity_id
_entity_poly.type
_entity_poly.pdbx_seq_one_letter_code
_entity_poly.pdbx_strand_id
1 'polypeptide(L)'
;CGSNPVRRLSTASSVTKPPYFIMTTEWLWYKKEKLGTWTEYGCQDDHALPVTSADLENVYLANKDDEMPIVIGEFSDFLSFKEMCQKNVLQGTTNEVRRRPRFITEEDVEKKIQGPCFCSKSQSAQVEASACEPKNIPENWDKSALSDMGYQRVALSTFSKEYEEIQSLFQQTMPTGAIQKIDRNQNLGLWEIFQWQKERMKKRDNGKPVDERFLFCSTDPMFVDAICNQNFEWGSCAQVGTLYGNGRYFARDALDSKMDLYSDFTADTRFMFLARVLVGEFTQGRPGYHQPPRKDG
;
A
#
# COMPACT_ATOMS: atom_id res chain seq x y z
N CYS A 1 -31.19 -28.79 -12.43
CA CYS A 1 -30.18 -27.81 -11.96
C CYS A 1 -28.91 -28.56 -11.59
N GLY A 2 -27.78 -28.23 -12.23
CA GLY A 2 -26.55 -29.03 -12.18
C GLY A 2 -25.95 -29.13 -10.77
N SER A 3 -25.63 -30.35 -10.37
CA SER A 3 -25.07 -30.75 -9.07
C SER A 3 -23.54 -30.65 -9.00
N ASN A 4 -22.92 -29.87 -9.89
CA ASN A 4 -21.47 -29.66 -9.85
C ASN A 4 -21.14 -28.53 -8.88
N PRO A 5 -20.23 -28.73 -7.91
CA PRO A 5 -19.79 -27.67 -7.02
C PRO A 5 -19.10 -26.57 -7.82
N VAL A 6 -19.78 -25.45 -7.99
CA VAL A 6 -19.23 -24.25 -8.64
C VAL A 6 -18.34 -23.53 -7.63
N ARG A 7 -17.02 -23.58 -7.84
CA ARG A 7 -16.07 -22.77 -7.06
C ARG A 7 -15.99 -21.38 -7.68
N ARG A 8 -16.42 -20.36 -6.94
CA ARG A 8 -16.17 -18.97 -7.33
C ARG A 8 -14.69 -18.66 -7.15
N LEU A 9 -14.02 -18.31 -8.24
CA LEU A 9 -12.68 -17.71 -8.20
C LEU A 9 -12.85 -16.24 -7.79
N SER A 10 -12.20 -15.83 -6.70
CA SER A 10 -12.10 -14.43 -6.29
C SER A 10 -10.71 -13.94 -6.65
N THR A 11 -10.62 -12.67 -7.04
CA THR A 11 -9.36 -12.00 -7.26
C THR A 11 -8.74 -11.56 -5.93
N ALA A 12 -7.53 -11.00 -5.95
CA ALA A 12 -6.87 -10.52 -4.74
C ALA A 12 -7.78 -9.55 -3.95
N SER A 13 -7.70 -9.60 -2.63
CA SER A 13 -8.48 -8.72 -1.75
C SER A 13 -8.09 -7.25 -1.98
N SER A 14 -9.06 -6.35 -2.07
CA SER A 14 -8.81 -4.92 -2.33
C SER A 14 -7.95 -4.25 -1.26
N VAL A 15 -7.90 -4.76 -0.03
CA VAL A 15 -7.02 -4.22 1.03
C VAL A 15 -5.55 -4.61 0.85
N THR A 16 -5.28 -5.68 0.10
CA THR A 16 -3.91 -6.17 -0.16
C THR A 16 -3.29 -5.59 -1.42
N LYS A 17 -4.10 -4.89 -2.21
CA LYS A 17 -3.66 -4.31 -3.47
C LYS A 17 -3.95 -2.82 -3.46
N PRO A 18 -3.11 -2.05 -4.14
CA PRO A 18 -3.37 -0.63 -4.32
C PRO A 18 -4.70 -0.32 -5.02
N PRO A 19 -5.27 0.88 -4.83
CA PRO A 19 -6.54 1.29 -5.46
C PRO A 19 -6.57 1.17 -6.99
N TYR A 20 -5.42 1.24 -7.66
CA TYR A 20 -5.27 1.09 -9.10
C TYR A 20 -5.34 -0.36 -9.59
N PHE A 21 -5.35 -1.36 -8.70
CA PHE A 21 -5.59 -2.75 -9.10
C PHE A 21 -7.11 -2.98 -9.27
N ILE A 22 -7.58 -2.67 -10.49
CA ILE A 22 -8.99 -2.56 -10.86
C ILE A 22 -9.78 -3.86 -10.58
N MET A 23 -9.15 -5.01 -10.83
CA MET A 23 -9.77 -6.33 -10.65
C MET A 23 -9.48 -6.91 -9.26
N THR A 24 -9.69 -6.14 -8.20
CA THR A 24 -9.69 -6.68 -6.83
C THR A 24 -11.09 -7.04 -6.33
N THR A 25 -11.15 -7.98 -5.40
CA THR A 25 -12.38 -8.34 -4.70
C THR A 25 -12.45 -7.51 -3.43
N GLU A 26 -13.43 -6.62 -3.36
CA GLU A 26 -13.78 -5.92 -2.12
C GLU A 26 -14.59 -6.86 -1.23
N TRP A 27 -14.11 -7.08 0.00
CA TRP A 27 -14.76 -7.97 0.97
C TRP A 27 -15.48 -7.15 2.04
N LEU A 28 -16.78 -7.40 2.15
CA LEU A 28 -17.67 -6.78 3.12
C LEU A 28 -17.95 -7.75 4.26
N TRP A 29 -17.99 -7.22 5.47
CA TRP A 29 -18.24 -7.96 6.68
C TRP A 29 -19.59 -7.54 7.27
N TYR A 30 -20.39 -8.53 7.66
CA TYR A 30 -21.73 -8.32 8.18
C TYR A 30 -21.93 -9.03 9.51
N LYS A 31 -22.68 -8.41 10.41
CA LYS A 31 -23.17 -8.99 11.66
C LYS A 31 -24.66 -9.25 11.57
N LYS A 32 -25.12 -10.39 12.09
CA LYS A 32 -26.55 -10.68 12.23
C LYS A 32 -27.08 -10.12 13.54
N GLU A 33 -28.04 -9.21 13.43
CA GLU A 33 -28.75 -8.62 14.57
C GLU A 33 -29.85 -9.54 15.10
N LYS A 34 -30.38 -9.21 16.28
CA LYS A 34 -31.40 -10.02 16.98
C LYS A 34 -32.67 -10.26 16.16
N LEU A 35 -33.03 -9.34 15.27
CA LEU A 35 -34.19 -9.44 14.38
C LEU A 35 -33.89 -10.22 13.08
N GLY A 36 -32.70 -10.81 12.96
CA GLY A 36 -32.27 -11.56 11.77
C GLY A 36 -31.78 -10.70 10.61
N THR A 37 -31.78 -9.38 10.76
CA THR A 37 -31.21 -8.42 9.81
C THR A 37 -29.69 -8.49 9.83
N TRP A 38 -29.06 -8.27 8.67
CA TRP A 38 -27.61 -8.20 8.54
C TRP A 38 -27.16 -6.74 8.43
N THR A 39 -26.27 -6.32 9.31
CA THR A 39 -25.71 -4.96 9.32
C THR A 39 -24.23 -5.02 8.95
N GLU A 40 -23.80 -4.15 8.04
CA GLU A 40 -22.41 -4.06 7.61
C GLU A 40 -21.55 -3.34 8.67
N TYR A 41 -20.34 -3.85 8.93
CA TYR A 41 -19.38 -3.18 9.81
C TYR A 41 -18.89 -1.88 9.18
N GLY A 42 -19.08 -0.75 9.89
CA GLY A 42 -18.62 0.58 9.49
C GLY A 42 -19.56 1.33 8.53
N CYS A 43 -20.80 0.85 8.31
CA CYS A 43 -21.79 1.57 7.51
C CYS A 43 -22.34 2.80 8.27
N GLN A 44 -22.49 3.93 7.56
CA GLN A 44 -22.93 5.23 8.09
C GLN A 44 -24.43 5.24 8.42
N ASP A 45 -24.80 4.67 9.56
CA ASP A 45 -26.00 5.05 10.31
C ASP A 45 -25.58 5.41 11.74
N ASP A 46 -26.44 6.09 12.50
CA ASP A 46 -26.23 6.65 13.86
C ASP A 46 -25.71 5.66 14.95
N HIS A 47 -25.47 4.40 14.57
CA HIS A 47 -24.88 3.33 15.40
C HIS A 47 -23.56 2.78 14.82
N ALA A 48 -22.85 3.56 14.00
CA ALA A 48 -21.62 3.15 13.33
C ALA A 48 -20.61 2.51 14.30
N LEU A 49 -20.31 1.23 14.07
CA LEU A 49 -19.23 0.54 14.77
C LEU A 49 -17.90 1.17 14.36
N PRO A 50 -16.96 1.40 15.30
CA PRO A 50 -15.69 2.06 15.00
C PRO A 50 -14.77 1.24 14.08
N VAL A 51 -15.10 -0.02 13.83
CA VAL A 51 -14.34 -0.94 13.00
C VAL A 51 -15.04 -1.13 11.66
N THR A 52 -14.31 -0.92 10.57
CA THR A 52 -14.82 -1.04 9.20
C THR A 52 -14.59 -2.44 8.63
N SER A 53 -15.33 -2.81 7.57
CA SER A 53 -15.08 -4.03 6.79
C SER A 53 -13.63 -4.14 6.29
N ALA A 54 -12.98 -3.01 5.97
CA ALA A 54 -11.59 -3.01 5.52
C ALA A 54 -10.61 -3.34 6.66
N ASP A 55 -10.88 -2.87 7.89
CA ASP A 55 -10.06 -3.19 9.07
C ASP A 55 -10.15 -4.69 9.38
N LEU A 56 -11.37 -5.25 9.38
CA LEU A 56 -11.59 -6.68 9.61
C LEU A 56 -10.93 -7.54 8.54
N GLU A 57 -10.99 -7.13 7.28
CA GLU A 57 -10.34 -7.83 6.18
C GLU A 57 -8.81 -7.83 6.32
N ASN A 58 -8.20 -6.73 6.76
CA ASN A 58 -6.75 -6.68 7.01
C ASN A 58 -6.32 -7.66 8.10
N VAL A 59 -7.06 -7.72 9.22
CA VAL A 59 -6.73 -8.63 10.34
C VAL A 59 -6.96 -10.09 9.93
N TYR A 60 -8.08 -10.39 9.27
CA TYR A 60 -8.39 -11.73 8.77
C TYR A 60 -7.33 -12.28 7.82
N LEU A 61 -6.78 -11.44 6.94
CA LEU A 61 -5.72 -11.84 6.02
C LEU A 61 -4.36 -12.03 6.70
N ALA A 62 -4.10 -11.31 7.80
CA ALA A 62 -2.90 -11.49 8.60
C ALA A 62 -2.94 -12.82 9.38
N ASN A 63 -4.08 -13.17 9.98
CA ASN A 63 -4.30 -14.44 10.66
C ASN A 63 -5.79 -14.81 10.70
N LYS A 64 -6.14 -15.94 10.06
CA LYS A 64 -7.53 -16.41 9.96
C LYS A 64 -8.07 -17.05 11.23
N ASP A 65 -7.18 -17.43 12.15
CA ASP A 65 -7.53 -18.06 13.42
C ASP A 65 -7.52 -17.06 14.59
N ASP A 66 -7.32 -15.77 14.31
CA ASP A 66 -7.21 -14.75 15.33
C ASP A 66 -8.56 -14.38 15.97
N GLU A 67 -8.48 -13.80 17.17
CA GLU A 67 -9.61 -13.18 17.85
C GLU A 67 -9.31 -11.70 18.07
N MET A 68 -10.15 -10.84 17.50
CA MET A 68 -9.95 -9.39 17.55
C MET A 68 -10.91 -8.76 18.58
N PRO A 69 -10.41 -7.96 19.54
CA PRO A 69 -11.27 -7.16 20.40
C PRO A 69 -11.92 -6.02 19.60
N ILE A 70 -13.23 -5.85 19.73
CA ILE A 70 -14.00 -4.74 19.17
C ILE A 70 -14.55 -3.93 20.34
N VAL A 71 -14.14 -2.67 20.44
CA VAL A 71 -14.66 -1.73 21.44
C VAL A 71 -15.89 -1.05 20.85
N ILE A 72 -17.06 -1.22 21.48
CA ILE A 72 -18.31 -0.58 21.04
C ILE A 72 -18.86 0.21 22.23
N GLY A 73 -18.58 1.51 22.28
CA GLY A 73 -18.89 2.33 23.45
C GLY A 73 -18.12 1.86 24.69
N GLU A 74 -18.83 1.49 25.76
CA GLU A 74 -18.26 0.96 27.01
C GLU A 74 -18.12 -0.58 27.03
N PHE A 75 -18.56 -1.27 25.97
CA PHE A 75 -18.55 -2.73 25.90
C PHE A 75 -17.29 -3.27 25.21
N SER A 76 -16.74 -4.36 25.75
CA SER A 76 -15.69 -5.16 25.10
C SER A 76 -16.30 -6.40 24.47
N ASP A 77 -16.32 -6.41 23.13
CA ASP A 77 -16.75 -7.56 22.33
C ASP A 77 -15.52 -8.24 21.72
N PHE A 78 -15.64 -9.53 21.40
CA PHE A 78 -14.61 -10.26 20.66
C PHE A 78 -15.18 -10.80 19.35
N LEU A 79 -14.45 -10.59 18.26
CA LEU A 79 -14.74 -11.18 16.97
C LEU A 79 -13.78 -12.35 16.73
N SER A 80 -14.34 -13.56 16.57
CA SER A 80 -13.58 -14.74 16.16
C SER A 80 -13.75 -14.95 14.66
N PHE A 81 -12.64 -14.88 13.92
CA PHE A 81 -12.65 -15.14 12.48
C PHE A 81 -12.79 -16.63 12.15
N LYS A 82 -12.28 -17.49 13.03
CA LYS A 82 -12.40 -18.94 12.90
C LYS A 82 -13.84 -19.41 13.03
N GLU A 83 -14.52 -18.95 14.06
CA GLU A 83 -15.92 -19.32 14.35
C GLU A 83 -16.93 -18.45 13.59
N MET A 84 -16.46 -17.38 12.92
CA MET A 84 -17.29 -16.41 12.21
C MET A 84 -18.42 -15.86 13.10
N CYS A 85 -18.06 -15.43 14.31
CA CYS A 85 -19.02 -14.93 15.29
C CYS A 85 -18.45 -13.78 16.16
N GLN A 86 -19.31 -12.86 16.55
CA GLN A 86 -19.03 -11.83 17.55
C GLN A 86 -19.63 -12.23 18.90
N LYS A 87 -18.84 -12.20 19.97
CA LYS A 87 -19.24 -12.53 21.34
C LYS A 87 -19.22 -11.27 22.19
N ASN A 88 -20.35 -10.92 22.80
CA ASN A 88 -20.43 -9.87 23.80
C ASN A 88 -20.22 -10.48 25.19
N VAL A 89 -19.11 -10.12 25.85
CA VAL A 89 -18.72 -10.74 27.13
C VAL A 89 -19.69 -10.36 28.25
N LEU A 90 -20.26 -9.15 28.21
CA LEU A 90 -21.14 -8.62 29.26
C LEU A 90 -22.57 -9.18 29.17
N GLN A 91 -23.08 -9.42 27.97
CA GLN A 91 -24.44 -9.92 27.74
C GLN A 91 -24.51 -11.43 27.45
N GLY A 92 -23.36 -12.10 27.26
CA GLY A 92 -23.29 -13.51 26.91
C GLY A 92 -23.87 -13.85 25.53
N THR A 93 -24.16 -12.83 24.70
CA THR A 93 -24.77 -13.03 23.38
C THR A 93 -23.71 -13.28 22.32
N THR A 94 -24.00 -14.23 21.43
CA THR A 94 -23.18 -14.51 20.25
C THR A 94 -23.97 -14.16 18.99
N ASN A 95 -23.41 -13.31 18.14
CA ASN A 95 -23.97 -12.92 16.85
C ASN A 95 -23.19 -13.60 15.72
N GLU A 96 -23.90 -14.13 14.72
CA GLU A 96 -23.26 -14.64 13.50
C GLU A 96 -22.60 -13.50 12.71
N VAL A 97 -21.44 -13.77 12.14
CA VAL A 97 -20.70 -12.86 11.27
C VAL A 97 -20.47 -13.50 9.91
N ARG A 98 -20.52 -12.70 8.84
CA ARG A 98 -20.30 -13.19 7.47
C ARG A 98 -19.42 -12.25 6.67
N ARG A 99 -18.45 -12.86 6.00
CA ARG A 99 -17.58 -12.24 5.00
C ARG A 99 -18.14 -12.53 3.60
N ARG A 100 -18.45 -11.50 2.83
CA ARG A 100 -19.03 -11.62 1.47
C ARG A 100 -18.36 -10.62 0.52
N PRO A 101 -18.07 -11.01 -0.74
CA PRO A 101 -17.57 -10.05 -1.70
C PRO A 101 -18.69 -9.07 -2.09
N ARG A 102 -18.34 -7.79 -2.29
CA ARG A 102 -19.27 -6.81 -2.87
C ARG A 102 -19.76 -7.33 -4.23
N PHE A 103 -21.06 -7.26 -4.45
CA PHE A 103 -21.64 -7.56 -5.75
C PHE A 103 -21.29 -6.45 -6.74
N ILE A 104 -20.89 -6.84 -7.94
CA ILE A 104 -20.54 -5.93 -9.04
C ILE A 104 -21.31 -6.45 -10.25
N THR A 105 -22.07 -5.58 -10.90
CA THR A 105 -22.82 -5.93 -12.11
C THR A 105 -21.89 -6.06 -13.31
N GLU A 106 -22.36 -6.70 -14.39
CA GLU A 106 -21.61 -6.74 -15.66
C GLU A 106 -21.28 -5.33 -16.17
N GLU A 107 -22.24 -4.41 -16.09
CA GLU A 107 -22.06 -3.00 -16.46
C GLU A 107 -20.98 -2.31 -15.61
N ASP A 108 -20.95 -2.55 -14.29
CA ASP A 108 -19.92 -2.00 -13.41
C ASP A 108 -18.53 -2.59 -13.71
N VAL A 109 -18.46 -3.87 -14.12
CA VAL A 109 -17.21 -4.50 -14.58
C VAL A 109 -16.74 -3.85 -15.87
N GLU A 110 -17.63 -3.62 -16.84
CA GLU A 110 -17.30 -2.96 -18.11
C GLU A 110 -16.82 -1.51 -17.89
N LYS A 111 -17.50 -0.74 -17.03
CA LYS A 111 -17.07 0.61 -16.64
C LYS A 111 -15.70 0.62 -15.98
N LYS A 112 -15.44 -0.35 -15.10
CA LYS A 112 -14.12 -0.51 -14.46
C LYS A 112 -13.03 -0.84 -15.49
N ILE A 113 -13.33 -1.63 -16.51
CA ILE A 113 -12.38 -1.99 -17.57
C ILE A 113 -12.13 -0.82 -18.53
N GLN A 114 -13.16 -0.03 -18.85
CA GLN A 114 -13.07 1.02 -19.87
C GLN A 114 -12.33 2.28 -19.43
N GLY A 115 -12.21 2.55 -18.12
CA GLY A 115 -11.49 3.71 -17.59
C GLY A 115 -11.97 5.06 -18.16
N PRO A 116 -11.40 6.22 -17.75
CA PRO A 116 -11.72 7.51 -18.34
C PRO A 116 -10.95 7.67 -19.67
N CYS A 117 -11.49 7.12 -20.76
CA CYS A 117 -10.96 7.36 -22.10
C CYS A 117 -11.40 8.74 -22.61
N PHE A 118 -10.42 9.63 -22.84
CA PHE A 118 -10.59 10.90 -23.55
C PHE A 118 -10.85 10.62 -25.04
N CYS A 119 -11.86 11.32 -25.59
CA CYS A 119 -12.29 11.40 -27.00
C CYS A 119 -13.42 10.44 -27.46
N SER A 120 -14.65 10.97 -27.47
CA SER A 120 -15.43 11.20 -28.70
C SER A 120 -16.65 12.10 -28.40
N LYS A 121 -16.86 13.11 -29.23
CA LYS A 121 -17.94 14.10 -29.14
C LYS A 121 -19.32 13.46 -29.28
N SER A 122 -20.25 13.77 -28.37
CA SER A 122 -21.63 14.20 -28.70
C SER A 122 -22.43 14.58 -27.45
N GLN A 123 -22.73 15.88 -27.35
CA GLN A 123 -23.84 16.61 -26.71
C GLN A 123 -24.63 16.04 -25.51
N SER A 124 -24.79 16.96 -24.54
CA SER A 124 -25.88 17.14 -23.57
C SER A 124 -26.03 16.16 -22.40
N ALA A 125 -25.50 16.55 -21.24
CA ALA A 125 -26.28 17.04 -20.09
C ALA A 125 -25.30 17.42 -18.96
N GLN A 126 -25.40 18.65 -18.47
CA GLN A 126 -24.63 19.13 -17.32
C GLN A 126 -25.14 18.44 -16.05
N VAL A 127 -24.33 17.53 -15.51
CA VAL A 127 -24.30 17.25 -14.08
C VAL A 127 -22.83 17.13 -13.71
N GLU A 128 -22.37 18.08 -12.91
CA GLU A 128 -21.00 18.24 -12.45
C GLU A 128 -20.58 17.07 -11.56
N ALA A 129 -20.13 15.98 -12.16
CA ALA A 129 -19.22 15.05 -11.49
C ALA A 129 -17.82 15.64 -11.65
N SER A 130 -17.32 16.29 -10.59
CA SER A 130 -15.93 16.70 -10.49
C SER A 130 -15.04 15.48 -10.70
N ALA A 131 -14.55 15.32 -11.93
CA ALA A 131 -13.45 14.42 -12.24
C ALA A 131 -12.30 14.84 -11.34
N CYS A 132 -11.94 13.97 -10.40
CA CYS A 132 -10.87 14.20 -9.46
C CYS A 132 -9.57 14.12 -10.27
N GLU A 133 -9.11 15.24 -10.82
CA GLU A 133 -7.71 15.43 -11.23
C GLU A 133 -6.81 14.84 -10.13
N PRO A 134 -5.77 14.06 -10.47
CA PRO A 134 -4.91 13.43 -9.47
C PRO A 134 -4.31 14.51 -8.58
N LYS A 135 -4.83 14.62 -7.36
CA LYS A 135 -4.43 15.66 -6.41
C LYS A 135 -2.97 15.37 -6.03
N ASN A 136 -2.06 16.27 -6.40
CA ASN A 136 -0.65 16.30 -6.02
C ASN A 136 0.33 15.47 -6.87
N ILE A 137 0.25 15.50 -8.20
CA ILE A 137 1.37 15.04 -9.05
C ILE A 137 2.57 16.01 -8.89
N PRO A 138 3.81 15.52 -8.70
CA PRO A 138 4.97 16.40 -8.62
C PRO A 138 5.18 17.19 -9.91
N GLU A 139 5.51 18.48 -9.79
CA GLU A 139 5.67 19.38 -10.95
C GLU A 139 6.76 18.93 -11.92
N ASN A 140 7.80 18.26 -11.40
CA ASN A 140 8.92 17.78 -12.20
C ASN A 140 8.60 16.47 -12.96
N TRP A 141 7.42 15.87 -12.77
CA TRP A 141 7.04 14.67 -13.50
C TRP A 141 6.65 15.00 -14.94
N ASP A 142 7.06 14.12 -15.85
CA ASP A 142 6.66 14.16 -17.24
C ASP A 142 5.23 13.63 -17.35
N LYS A 143 4.29 14.55 -17.61
CA LYS A 143 2.86 14.27 -17.73
C LYS A 143 2.53 13.35 -18.91
N SER A 144 3.37 13.34 -19.96
CA SER A 144 3.18 12.48 -21.12
C SER A 144 3.60 11.03 -20.86
N ALA A 145 4.45 10.83 -19.86
CA ALA A 145 4.93 9.54 -19.39
C ALA A 145 4.12 9.01 -18.18
N LEU A 146 2.96 9.62 -17.90
CA LEU A 146 2.02 9.09 -16.91
C LEU A 146 1.16 8.04 -17.58
N SER A 147 1.24 6.82 -17.04
CA SER A 147 0.28 5.77 -17.32
C SER A 147 -0.66 5.65 -16.14
N ASP A 148 -1.96 5.49 -16.42
CA ASP A 148 -2.95 5.16 -15.39
C ASP A 148 -2.65 3.81 -14.73
N MET A 149 -1.89 2.94 -15.41
CA MET A 149 -1.54 1.59 -14.96
C MET A 149 -0.03 1.34 -15.03
N GLY A 150 0.56 0.87 -13.92
CA GLY A 150 1.95 0.46 -13.85
C GLY A 150 2.92 1.62 -13.59
N TYR A 151 4.08 1.58 -14.22
CA TYR A 151 5.14 2.57 -14.03
C TYR A 151 5.85 2.90 -15.34
N GLN A 152 6.45 4.08 -15.40
CA GLN A 152 7.37 4.46 -16.46
C GLN A 152 8.69 4.93 -15.85
N ARG A 153 9.81 4.48 -16.41
CA ARG A 153 11.14 5.04 -16.12
C ARG A 153 11.45 6.14 -17.11
N VAL A 154 11.62 7.36 -16.60
CA VAL A 154 11.96 8.54 -17.41
C VAL A 154 13.41 8.88 -17.14
N ALA A 155 14.26 8.76 -18.16
CA ALA A 155 15.66 9.13 -18.05
C ALA A 155 15.79 10.63 -17.80
N LEU A 156 16.54 11.01 -16.77
CA LEU A 156 16.79 12.40 -16.45
C LEU A 156 17.91 12.97 -17.33
N SER A 157 17.74 14.21 -17.76
CA SER A 157 18.81 14.96 -18.42
C SER A 157 19.91 15.30 -17.40
N THR A 158 21.16 15.11 -17.80
CA THR A 158 22.35 15.45 -16.99
C THR A 158 22.45 16.93 -16.64
N PHE A 159 21.72 17.79 -17.35
CA PHE A 159 21.65 19.24 -17.12
C PHE A 159 20.42 19.66 -16.30
N SER A 160 19.60 18.71 -15.86
CA SER A 160 18.42 19.02 -15.05
C SER A 160 18.82 19.22 -13.59
N LYS A 161 18.16 20.17 -12.92
CA LYS A 161 18.37 20.43 -11.49
C LYS A 161 18.15 19.16 -10.63
N GLU A 162 17.15 18.35 -11.00
CA GLU A 162 16.88 17.08 -10.32
C GLU A 162 18.06 16.09 -10.44
N TYR A 163 18.68 16.01 -11.63
CA TYR A 163 19.87 15.17 -11.82
C TYR A 163 21.03 15.65 -10.94
N GLU A 164 21.30 16.96 -10.93
CA GLU A 164 22.37 17.56 -10.12
C GLU A 164 22.17 17.31 -8.61
N GLU A 165 20.93 17.45 -8.13
CA GLU A 165 20.58 17.19 -6.72
C GLU A 165 20.80 15.72 -6.35
N ILE A 166 20.33 14.78 -7.17
CA ILE A 166 20.51 13.33 -6.93
C ILE A 166 21.99 12.94 -7.02
N GLN A 167 22.71 13.48 -8.01
CA GLN A 167 24.14 13.27 -8.18
C GLN A 167 24.91 13.76 -6.94
N SER A 168 24.58 14.95 -6.43
CA SER A 168 25.22 15.51 -5.23
C SER A 168 25.02 14.61 -4.02
N LEU A 169 23.78 14.15 -3.77
CA LEU A 169 23.47 13.22 -2.66
C LEU A 169 24.29 11.92 -2.76
N PHE A 170 24.42 11.36 -3.96
CA PHE A 170 25.20 10.15 -4.19
C PHE A 170 26.70 10.41 -3.97
N GLN A 171 27.27 11.43 -4.62
CA GLN A 171 28.70 11.73 -4.58
C GLN A 171 29.19 12.18 -3.20
N GLN A 172 28.30 12.76 -2.37
CA GLN A 172 28.60 13.11 -0.99
C GLN A 172 29.12 11.90 -0.18
N THR A 173 28.64 10.70 -0.50
CA THR A 173 28.98 9.48 0.25
C THR A 173 29.69 8.43 -0.62
N MET A 174 29.65 8.55 -1.94
CA MET A 174 30.34 7.67 -2.90
C MET A 174 31.12 8.49 -3.95
N PRO A 175 32.21 9.18 -3.55
CA PRO A 175 32.93 10.12 -4.41
C PRO A 175 33.65 9.46 -5.59
N THR A 176 34.00 8.17 -5.48
CA THR A 176 34.67 7.40 -6.54
C THR A 176 33.68 6.71 -7.48
N GLY A 177 32.37 6.78 -7.21
CA GLY A 177 31.34 6.16 -8.03
C GLY A 177 31.02 6.98 -9.28
N ALA A 178 31.04 6.34 -10.44
CA ALA A 178 30.61 6.95 -11.69
C ALA A 178 29.12 6.65 -11.95
N ILE A 179 28.30 7.71 -12.07
CA ILE A 179 26.88 7.58 -12.43
C ILE A 179 26.80 7.44 -13.95
N GLN A 180 26.28 6.30 -14.43
CA GLN A 180 26.05 6.10 -15.87
C GLN A 180 24.77 6.79 -16.35
N LYS A 181 23.69 6.70 -15.57
CA LYS A 181 22.39 7.32 -15.84
C LYS A 181 21.55 7.40 -14.58
N ILE A 182 20.54 8.27 -14.59
CA ILE A 182 19.51 8.36 -13.54
C ILE A 182 18.15 8.28 -14.21
N ASP A 183 17.35 7.30 -13.82
CA ASP A 183 15.98 7.13 -14.29
C ASP A 183 15.01 7.46 -13.15
N ARG A 184 14.09 8.40 -13.37
CA ARG A 184 12.99 8.70 -12.44
C ARG A 184 11.86 7.68 -12.63
N ASN A 185 11.47 7.03 -11.54
CA ASN A 185 10.31 6.14 -11.54
C ASN A 185 9.01 6.94 -11.39
N GLN A 186 8.20 6.99 -12.44
CA GLN A 186 6.87 7.59 -12.43
C GLN A 186 5.82 6.49 -12.32
N ASN A 187 5.37 6.25 -11.09
CA ASN A 187 4.28 5.33 -10.80
C ASN A 187 3.22 6.12 -10.01
N LEU A 188 2.16 6.55 -10.70
CA LEU A 188 1.12 7.40 -10.12
C LEU A 188 0.43 6.70 -8.95
N GLY A 189 0.12 5.41 -9.11
CA GLY A 189 -0.54 4.63 -8.09
C GLY A 189 0.27 4.48 -6.80
N LEU A 190 1.56 4.16 -6.89
CA LEU A 190 2.44 4.10 -5.72
C LEU A 190 2.64 5.48 -5.08
N TRP A 191 2.66 6.54 -5.89
CA TRP A 191 2.76 7.91 -5.40
C TRP A 191 1.52 8.32 -4.59
N GLU A 192 0.32 7.99 -5.06
CA GLU A 192 -0.92 8.26 -4.32
C GLU A 192 -0.95 7.52 -2.97
N ILE A 193 -0.52 6.26 -2.94
CA ILE A 193 -0.39 5.50 -1.67
C ILE A 193 0.59 6.19 -0.73
N PHE A 194 1.75 6.59 -1.24
CA PHE A 194 2.78 7.27 -0.45
C PHE A 194 2.25 8.56 0.16
N GLN A 195 1.56 9.40 -0.64
CA GLN A 195 0.94 10.64 -0.14
C GLN A 195 -0.15 10.36 0.91
N TRP A 196 -0.98 9.35 0.67
CA TRP A 196 -2.02 8.96 1.64
C TRP A 196 -1.42 8.46 2.96
N GLN A 197 -0.36 7.65 2.93
CA GLN A 197 0.35 7.20 4.13
C GLN A 197 0.99 8.38 4.88
N LYS A 198 1.60 9.32 4.15
CA LYS A 198 2.17 10.54 4.72
C LYS A 198 1.10 11.36 5.46
N GLU A 199 -0.06 11.58 4.85
CA GLU A 199 -1.16 12.31 5.48
C GLU A 199 -1.72 11.57 6.70
N ARG A 200 -1.77 10.24 6.68
CA ARG A 200 -2.14 9.44 7.86
C ARG A 200 -1.15 9.61 9.01
N MET A 201 0.16 9.55 8.73
CA MET A 201 1.19 9.76 9.75
C MET A 201 1.11 11.17 10.35
N LYS A 202 0.90 12.18 9.50
CA LYS A 202 0.69 13.57 9.91
C LYS A 202 -0.52 13.73 10.84
N LYS A 203 -1.66 13.14 10.48
CA LYS A 203 -2.88 13.18 11.33
C LYS A 203 -2.67 12.50 12.68
N ARG A 204 -1.94 11.38 12.70
CA ARG A 204 -1.64 10.64 13.93
C ARG A 204 -0.71 11.41 14.87
N ASP A 205 0.20 12.22 14.33
CA ASP A 205 1.15 13.02 15.10
C ASP A 205 0.70 14.49 15.23
N ASN A 206 -0.61 14.70 15.49
CA ASN A 206 -1.20 16.01 15.77
C ASN A 206 -0.93 17.08 14.69
N GLY A 207 -0.81 16.67 13.42
CA GLY A 207 -0.56 17.56 12.30
C GLY A 207 0.92 17.93 12.09
N LYS A 208 1.85 17.40 12.90
CA LYS A 208 3.28 17.65 12.73
C LYS A 208 3.79 17.12 11.38
N PRO A 209 4.79 17.80 10.78
CA PRO A 209 5.40 17.33 9.55
C PRO A 209 6.04 15.94 9.77
N VAL A 210 5.77 15.03 8.83
CA VAL A 210 6.37 13.69 8.85
C VAL A 210 7.83 13.79 8.42
N ASP A 211 8.72 13.16 9.16
CA ASP A 211 10.13 12.98 8.77
C ASP A 211 10.20 12.10 7.52
N GLU A 212 10.40 12.75 6.37
CA GLU A 212 10.58 12.15 5.06
C GLU A 212 12.04 12.30 4.66
N ARG A 213 12.69 11.19 4.29
CA ARG A 213 14.10 11.17 3.92
C ARG A 213 14.34 10.51 2.58
N PHE A 214 15.36 10.96 1.89
CA PHE A 214 15.94 10.24 0.76
C PHE A 214 16.97 9.24 1.28
N LEU A 215 16.77 7.96 0.97
CA LEU A 215 17.65 6.88 1.42
C LEU A 215 17.99 5.94 0.26
N PHE A 216 19.18 5.35 0.31
CA PHE A 216 19.71 4.48 -0.73
C PHE A 216 19.33 3.02 -0.50
N CYS A 217 19.01 2.30 -1.57
CA CYS A 217 18.77 0.87 -1.56
C CYS A 217 19.41 0.22 -2.78
N SER A 218 20.51 -0.49 -2.60
CA SER A 218 21.10 -1.32 -3.66
C SER A 218 20.15 -2.48 -3.97
N THR A 219 20.11 -2.91 -5.23
CA THR A 219 19.30 -4.05 -5.64
C THR A 219 19.97 -4.80 -6.79
N ASP A 220 19.66 -6.07 -6.91
CA ASP A 220 19.96 -6.83 -8.12
C ASP A 220 19.11 -6.26 -9.29
N PRO A 221 19.70 -6.09 -10.49
CA PRO A 221 18.97 -5.72 -11.72
C PRO A 221 17.67 -6.48 -11.93
N MET A 222 17.61 -7.77 -11.57
CA MET A 222 16.42 -8.62 -11.78
C MET A 222 15.19 -8.15 -10.99
N PHE A 223 15.38 -7.39 -9.90
CA PHE A 223 14.29 -6.90 -9.06
C PHE A 223 13.88 -5.46 -9.39
N VAL A 224 14.58 -4.77 -10.29
CA VAL A 224 14.31 -3.36 -10.60
C VAL A 224 12.88 -3.16 -11.10
N ASP A 225 12.45 -3.95 -12.08
CA ASP A 225 11.12 -3.80 -12.66
C ASP A 225 10.01 -4.17 -11.65
N ALA A 226 10.27 -5.17 -10.81
CA ALA A 226 9.35 -5.56 -9.73
C ALA A 226 9.19 -4.43 -8.71
N ILE A 227 10.30 -3.83 -8.26
CA ILE A 227 10.28 -2.71 -7.29
C ILE A 227 9.60 -1.47 -7.88
N CYS A 228 9.89 -1.13 -9.14
CA CYS A 228 9.25 0.02 -9.79
C CYS A 228 7.73 -0.14 -9.91
N ASN A 229 7.24 -1.37 -10.09
CA ASN A 229 5.82 -1.68 -10.26
C ASN A 229 5.07 -1.90 -8.94
N GLN A 230 5.69 -2.60 -7.98
CA GLN A 230 5.04 -3.12 -6.77
C GLN A 230 5.54 -2.47 -5.47
N ASN A 231 6.49 -1.53 -5.55
CA ASN A 231 7.21 -0.96 -4.42
C ASN A 231 8.16 -1.99 -3.75
N PHE A 232 8.80 -1.59 -2.66
CA PHE A 232 9.72 -2.42 -1.88
C PHE A 232 8.95 -3.48 -1.06
N GLU A 233 8.57 -4.61 -1.67
CA GLU A 233 7.94 -5.72 -0.95
C GLU A 233 8.94 -6.49 -0.05
N TRP A 234 8.43 -6.94 1.10
CA TRP A 234 9.17 -7.71 2.13
C TRP A 234 9.68 -9.07 1.63
N GLY A 235 9.02 -9.67 0.63
CA GLY A 235 9.27 -11.06 0.20
C GLY A 235 10.44 -11.28 -0.77
N SER A 236 10.95 -10.25 -1.45
CA SER A 236 11.88 -10.43 -2.56
C SER A 236 13.37 -10.39 -2.19
N CYS A 237 13.74 -10.06 -0.94
CA CYS A 237 15.14 -9.74 -0.59
C CYS A 237 15.56 -10.14 0.84
N ALA A 238 14.87 -11.11 1.44
CA ALA A 238 15.04 -11.51 2.84
C ALA A 238 16.31 -12.33 3.14
N GLN A 239 17.40 -12.16 2.39
CA GLN A 239 18.51 -13.13 2.44
C GLN A 239 19.75 -12.67 3.22
N VAL A 240 19.84 -11.43 3.70
CA VAL A 240 21.03 -11.01 4.49
C VAL A 240 20.71 -10.16 5.72
N GLY A 241 20.81 -10.82 6.89
CA GLY A 241 21.06 -10.19 8.20
C GLY A 241 19.97 -9.24 8.66
N THR A 242 18.87 -9.76 9.19
CA THR A 242 17.75 -9.01 9.78
C THR A 242 18.07 -8.52 11.19
N LEU A 243 19.20 -7.80 11.34
CA LEU A 243 19.72 -7.35 12.64
C LEU A 243 18.77 -6.41 13.38
N TYR A 244 17.96 -5.63 12.66
CA TYR A 244 17.05 -4.63 13.23
C TYR A 244 15.58 -4.93 12.95
N GLY A 245 15.30 -6.18 12.56
CA GLY A 245 13.95 -6.65 12.29
C GLY A 245 13.75 -7.10 10.86
N ASN A 246 12.53 -7.57 10.65
CA ASN A 246 12.02 -8.12 9.44
C ASN A 246 11.35 -7.00 8.62
N GLY A 247 12.20 -6.21 7.94
CA GLY A 247 11.76 -5.22 6.95
C GLY A 247 12.74 -5.04 5.79
N ARG A 248 12.43 -4.10 4.88
CA ARG A 248 13.38 -3.61 3.87
C ARG A 248 14.37 -2.67 4.53
N TYR A 249 15.64 -2.80 4.17
CA TYR A 249 16.72 -1.96 4.69
C TYR A 249 17.07 -0.87 3.68
N PHE A 250 17.23 0.34 4.20
CA PHE A 250 17.68 1.51 3.46
C PHE A 250 18.91 2.07 4.16
N ALA A 251 19.86 2.57 3.39
CA ALA A 251 21.08 3.20 3.89
C ALA A 251 20.98 4.72 3.78
N ARG A 252 21.55 5.41 4.77
CA ARG A 252 21.75 6.87 4.69
C ARG A 252 22.78 7.20 3.61
N ASP A 253 23.85 6.42 3.56
CA ASP A 253 25.01 6.65 2.71
C ASP A 253 24.99 5.66 1.54
N ALA A 254 25.32 6.12 0.33
CA ALA A 254 25.34 5.28 -0.86
C ALA A 254 26.40 4.17 -0.76
N LEU A 255 27.53 4.44 -0.09
CA LEU A 255 28.59 3.46 0.17
C LEU A 255 28.14 2.34 1.11
N ASP A 256 27.32 2.66 2.12
CA ASP A 256 26.80 1.70 3.11
C ASP A 256 25.58 0.92 2.62
N SER A 257 24.95 1.39 1.54
CA SER A 257 23.98 0.56 0.82
C SER A 257 24.72 -0.72 0.48
N LYS A 258 24.20 -1.87 0.93
CA LYS A 258 24.80 -3.22 0.88
C LYS A 258 25.16 -3.66 -0.56
N MET A 259 26.02 -2.91 -1.22
CA MET A 259 26.36 -3.00 -2.64
C MET A 259 27.09 -4.30 -2.90
N ASP A 260 27.90 -4.72 -1.93
CA ASP A 260 28.72 -5.93 -1.98
C ASP A 260 27.92 -7.23 -1.78
N LEU A 261 26.66 -7.14 -1.32
CA LEU A 261 25.83 -8.34 -1.05
C LEU A 261 24.96 -8.75 -2.25
N TYR A 262 24.80 -7.88 -3.25
CA TYR A 262 23.92 -8.10 -4.40
C TYR A 262 24.59 -7.83 -5.75
N SER A 263 25.87 -7.46 -5.76
CA SER A 263 26.64 -7.36 -7.00
C SER A 263 27.54 -8.59 -7.13
N ASP A 264 27.33 -9.34 -8.20
CA ASP A 264 28.36 -10.26 -8.67
C ASP A 264 29.60 -9.41 -8.95
N PHE A 265 30.75 -9.74 -8.34
CA PHE A 265 31.99 -8.94 -8.44
C PHE A 265 32.51 -8.79 -9.89
N THR A 266 31.84 -9.46 -10.85
CA THR A 266 32.11 -9.47 -12.29
C THR A 266 31.29 -8.45 -13.08
N ALA A 267 30.26 -7.83 -12.50
CA ALA A 267 29.40 -6.88 -13.20
C ALA A 267 29.94 -5.43 -13.11
N ASP A 268 30.27 -4.84 -14.26
CA ASP A 268 30.73 -3.44 -14.37
C ASP A 268 29.67 -2.39 -14.02
N THR A 269 28.39 -2.79 -13.95
CA THR A 269 27.25 -1.89 -13.73
C THR A 269 26.41 -2.37 -12.55
N ARG A 270 26.09 -1.44 -11.65
CA ARG A 270 25.31 -1.70 -10.43
C ARG A 270 24.04 -0.85 -10.41
N PHE A 271 22.99 -1.35 -9.79
CA PHE A 271 21.69 -0.68 -9.68
C PHE A 271 21.41 -0.27 -8.24
N MET A 272 20.98 0.97 -8.07
CA MET A 272 20.66 1.55 -6.78
C MET A 272 19.41 2.43 -6.91
N PHE A 273 18.49 2.29 -5.97
CA PHE A 273 17.39 3.21 -5.80
C PHE A 273 17.76 4.32 -4.81
N LEU A 274 17.43 5.56 -5.15
CA LEU A 274 17.24 6.62 -4.18
C LEU A 274 15.74 6.70 -3.89
N ALA A 275 15.32 6.25 -2.72
CA ALA A 275 13.93 6.15 -2.32
C ALA A 275 13.51 7.30 -1.40
N ARG A 276 12.29 7.82 -1.57
CA ARG A 276 11.62 8.65 -0.57
C ARG A 276 11.00 7.72 0.48
N VAL A 277 11.41 7.88 1.73
CA VAL A 277 11.00 7.01 2.84
C VAL A 277 10.34 7.85 3.93
N LEU A 278 9.12 7.45 4.33
CA LEU A 278 8.44 8.02 5.49
C LEU A 278 9.02 7.38 6.76
N VAL A 279 10.01 8.02 7.35
CA VAL A 279 10.70 7.51 8.54
C VAL A 279 9.86 7.78 9.78
N GLY A 280 9.29 8.99 9.89
CA GLY A 280 8.59 9.41 11.10
C GLY A 280 9.46 9.29 12.35
N GLU A 281 8.84 8.98 13.48
CA GLU A 281 9.58 8.62 14.69
C GLU A 281 10.10 7.19 14.60
N PHE A 282 11.37 7.00 14.97
CA PHE A 282 12.06 5.72 14.89
C PHE A 282 12.76 5.39 16.21
N THR A 283 13.01 4.10 16.42
CA THR A 283 13.76 3.57 17.57
C THR A 283 14.65 2.44 17.11
N GLN A 284 15.55 1.97 17.98
CA GLN A 284 16.43 0.87 17.68
C GLN A 284 15.64 -0.43 17.49
N GLY A 285 15.77 -1.04 16.31
CA GLY A 285 15.17 -2.34 16.01
C GLY A 285 15.88 -3.51 16.68
N ARG A 286 15.28 -4.70 16.60
CA ARG A 286 15.86 -5.95 17.09
C ARG A 286 15.55 -7.10 16.12
N PRO A 287 16.39 -8.16 16.09
CA PRO A 287 16.10 -9.33 15.27
C PRO A 287 14.72 -9.92 15.62
N GLY A 288 13.98 -10.34 14.59
CA GLY A 288 12.65 -10.94 14.73
C GLY A 288 11.47 -9.95 14.80
N TYR A 289 11.70 -8.63 14.85
CA TYR A 289 10.60 -7.66 14.80
C TYR A 289 9.92 -7.65 13.43
N HIS A 290 8.65 -8.04 13.36
CA HIS A 290 7.85 -7.95 12.12
C HIS A 290 7.17 -6.59 11.93
N GLN A 291 7.12 -5.78 12.98
CA GLN A 291 6.56 -4.43 12.99
C GLN A 291 7.37 -3.56 13.97
N PRO A 292 7.38 -2.22 13.80
CA PRO A 292 7.97 -1.31 14.78
C PRO A 292 7.33 -1.51 16.17
N PRO A 293 8.11 -1.42 17.26
CA PRO A 293 7.58 -1.53 18.62
C PRO A 293 6.64 -0.35 18.94
N ARG A 294 5.78 -0.54 19.95
CA ARG A 294 4.91 0.55 20.45
C ARG A 294 5.77 1.63 21.09
N LYS A 295 5.30 2.89 21.02
CA LYS A 295 5.92 3.99 21.77
C LYS A 295 5.70 3.72 23.27
N ASP A 296 6.75 3.88 24.05
CA ASP A 296 6.63 3.93 25.50
C ASP A 296 5.85 5.21 25.84
N GLY A 297 4.81 5.06 26.68
CA GLY A 297 3.89 6.14 27.06
C GLY A 297 4.46 7.08 28.12
#